data_AF-A0A321LM00-F1
#
_entry.id   AF-A0A321LM00-F1
#
_cell.length_a   1.000
_cell.length_b   1.000
_cell.length_c   1.000
_cell.angle_alpha   90.00
_cell.angle_beta   90.00
_cell.angle_gamma   90.00
#
_symmetry.space_group_name_H-M   'P 1'
#
loop_
_entity.id
_entity.type
_entity.pdbx_description
1 polymer ?
#
loop_
_entity_poly.entity_id
_entity_poly.type
_entity_poly.pdbx_seq_one_letter_code
_entity_poly.pdbx_strand_id
1 'polypeptide(L)'
;MTYDYRVIAVDPTALLTFAYLDLLEVALGSFDCVLIPHSTLEWLFEERQRIAFHQPSKTRDASRIRDLLATGALKDFRSIARVDTDLAAEIGENLASLIAESSDNDSGDDIQRVIVRPWPVHRVGSLMDEEADLSAYYHHLCSCSSVVNKLMQMGQLTAAEEKRARSYLHLHEREWPEQPDIADGAKLYLDDIAVTYLQHLGLLEKLRPAGLEAYVSKSTTHEIDALLRYEQFSEQATTVIEKVRIFLASSIQSGKVKLGQMQNSEEEEGLRQRSHPRWSLFDLAKDAEVIIVDDRSLNRFLHFQPGQIPILTTLDVLHQIYSKGTITLDQMLDCQTKLRRAGYIFIPVTTVEIEHYLSSATTANSQVVETAELRAIRENLLALRMSHFLQLPEEASWLAGVMQTFSDALKSQWRPENDDATSRAKSDWLLALLDPRGWTHSLHDEPIKGTALFWYGNEIFSLLGAPPGLTSEVRQRYFMWLDERVLTRLGEESPDLFKWIIDKTKELIAQVADSDLARS
;
A
#
# COMPACT_ATOMS: atom_id res chain seq x y z
N MET A 1 18.43 -24.19 2.40
CA MET A 1 19.05 -25.11 3.38
C MET A 1 17.96 -25.60 4.30
N THR A 2 17.91 -26.90 4.61
CA THR A 2 16.90 -27.44 5.53
C THR A 2 17.52 -27.51 6.92
N TYR A 3 17.06 -26.65 7.82
CA TYR A 3 17.49 -26.69 9.22
C TYR A 3 16.64 -27.70 9.99
N ASP A 4 17.24 -28.39 10.97
CA ASP A 4 16.55 -29.34 11.85
C ASP A 4 16.55 -28.82 13.29
N TYR A 5 16.00 -27.61 13.47
CA TYR A 5 15.77 -27.04 14.79
C TYR A 5 14.52 -27.64 15.43
N ARG A 6 14.59 -27.93 16.72
CA ARG A 6 13.49 -28.50 17.53
C ARG A 6 12.87 -27.49 18.46
N VAL A 7 13.68 -26.60 19.05
CA VAL A 7 13.23 -25.59 20.01
C VAL A 7 13.48 -24.21 19.43
N ILE A 8 12.40 -23.45 19.25
CA ILE A 8 12.44 -22.13 18.62
C ILE A 8 11.94 -21.06 19.57
N ALA A 9 12.49 -19.84 19.49
CA ALA A 9 11.89 -18.65 20.09
C ALA A 9 11.25 -17.80 19.00
N VAL A 10 10.02 -17.32 19.22
CA VAL A 10 9.26 -16.57 18.21
C VAL A 10 8.86 -15.22 18.77
N ASP A 11 9.13 -14.16 18.01
CA ASP A 11 8.70 -12.82 18.37
C ASP A 11 7.26 -12.52 17.90
N PRO A 12 6.64 -11.43 18.38
CA PRO A 12 5.30 -11.06 17.95
C PRO A 12 5.18 -10.75 16.46
N THR A 13 6.23 -10.22 15.82
CA THR A 13 6.15 -9.89 14.38
C THR A 13 6.00 -11.16 13.55
N ALA A 14 6.81 -12.18 13.80
CA ALA A 14 6.67 -13.48 13.13
C ALA A 14 5.33 -14.17 13.43
N LEU A 15 4.84 -14.11 14.67
CA LEU A 15 3.51 -14.65 15.01
C LEU A 15 2.40 -13.99 14.19
N LEU A 16 2.43 -12.65 14.08
CA LEU A 16 1.47 -11.91 13.28
C LEU A 16 1.61 -12.22 11.79
N THR A 17 2.83 -12.35 11.26
CA THR A 17 3.08 -12.73 9.87
C THR A 17 2.54 -14.12 9.56
N PHE A 18 2.82 -15.12 10.40
CA PHE A 18 2.26 -16.47 10.22
C PHE A 18 0.74 -16.49 10.30
N ALA A 19 0.13 -15.67 11.17
CA ALA A 19 -1.31 -15.56 11.29
C ALA A 19 -1.95 -14.88 10.06
N TYR A 20 -1.30 -13.85 9.55
CA TYR A 20 -1.69 -13.16 8.31
C TYR A 20 -1.62 -14.10 7.09
N LEU A 21 -0.65 -15.02 7.08
CA LEU A 21 -0.48 -16.02 6.02
C LEU A 21 -1.34 -17.28 6.19
N ASP A 22 -2.11 -17.40 7.27
CA ASP A 22 -2.85 -18.63 7.62
C ASP A 22 -1.95 -19.86 7.81
N LEU A 23 -0.73 -19.64 8.31
CA LEU A 23 0.30 -20.68 8.47
C LEU A 23 0.71 -20.95 9.92
N LEU A 24 0.10 -20.33 10.93
CA LEU A 24 0.47 -20.51 12.35
C LEU A 24 0.62 -21.98 12.74
N GLU A 25 -0.43 -22.78 12.54
CA GLU A 25 -0.45 -24.20 12.95
C GLU A 25 0.55 -25.03 12.15
N VAL A 26 0.65 -24.80 10.83
CA VAL A 26 1.51 -25.56 9.94
C VAL A 26 2.98 -25.25 10.18
N ALA A 27 3.32 -23.96 10.26
CA ALA A 27 4.70 -23.50 10.44
C ALA A 27 5.23 -23.86 11.83
N LEU A 28 4.50 -23.48 12.88
CA LEU A 28 4.95 -23.71 14.27
C LEU A 28 4.74 -25.16 14.72
N GLY A 29 3.81 -25.89 14.08
CA GLY A 29 3.63 -27.31 14.28
C GLY A 29 4.87 -28.14 13.93
N SER A 30 5.71 -27.66 13.02
CA SER A 30 6.91 -28.35 12.53
C SER A 30 8.08 -28.43 13.53
N PHE A 31 8.00 -27.72 14.66
CA PHE A 31 9.02 -27.67 15.71
C PHE A 31 8.53 -28.36 16.98
N ASP A 32 9.38 -29.03 17.74
CA ASP A 32 8.96 -29.76 18.95
C ASP A 32 8.42 -28.83 20.05
N CYS A 33 9.05 -27.67 20.24
CA CYS A 33 8.70 -26.71 21.28
C CYS A 33 8.84 -25.27 20.78
N VAL A 34 7.84 -24.45 21.05
CA VAL A 34 7.81 -23.02 20.69
C VAL A 34 7.87 -22.20 21.96
N LEU A 35 8.89 -21.36 22.08
CA LEU A 35 9.06 -20.42 23.17
C LEU A 35 8.55 -19.05 22.73
N ILE A 36 7.73 -18.42 23.57
CA ILE A 36 7.32 -17.02 23.37
C ILE A 36 7.61 -16.19 24.63
N PRO A 37 7.90 -14.89 24.49
CA PRO A 37 8.05 -14.02 25.65
C PRO A 37 6.76 -13.94 26.48
N HIS A 38 6.88 -13.87 27.81
CA HIS A 38 5.73 -13.87 28.72
C HIS A 38 4.75 -12.71 28.44
N SER A 39 5.27 -11.53 28.06
CA SER A 39 4.48 -10.32 27.82
C SER A 39 3.73 -10.31 26.49
N THR A 40 3.90 -11.34 25.65
CA THR A 40 3.25 -11.44 24.34
C THR A 40 1.73 -11.40 24.44
N LEU A 41 1.14 -12.09 25.42
CA LEU A 41 -0.31 -12.16 25.59
C LEU A 41 -0.92 -10.83 26.05
N GLU A 42 -0.24 -10.15 26.98
CA GLU A 42 -0.62 -8.81 27.45
C GLU A 42 -0.54 -7.81 26.30
N TRP A 43 0.57 -7.81 25.56
CA TRP A 43 0.75 -6.95 24.40
C TRP A 43 -0.32 -7.17 23.33
N LEU A 44 -0.65 -8.42 22.97
CA LEU A 44 -1.74 -8.71 22.02
C LEU A 44 -3.10 -8.18 22.50
N PHE A 45 -3.34 -8.20 23.80
CA PHE A 45 -4.57 -7.65 24.38
C PHE A 45 -4.60 -6.12 24.29
N GLU A 46 -3.49 -5.44 24.58
CA GLU A 46 -3.37 -3.99 24.41
C GLU A 46 -3.52 -3.58 22.94
N GLU A 47 -2.86 -4.26 22.02
CA GLU A 47 -2.96 -3.97 20.57
C GLU A 47 -4.39 -4.16 20.07
N ARG A 48 -5.11 -5.19 20.53
CA ARG A 48 -6.53 -5.35 20.20
C ARG A 48 -7.37 -4.15 20.64
N GLN A 49 -7.08 -3.57 21.80
CA GLN A 49 -7.80 -2.40 22.29
C GLN A 49 -7.47 -1.14 21.49
N ARG A 50 -6.21 -0.98 21.06
CA ARG A 50 -5.76 0.15 20.25
C ARG A 50 -6.33 0.14 18.83
N ILE A 51 -6.49 -1.06 18.25
CA ILE A 51 -7.02 -1.22 16.89
C ILE A 51 -8.53 -0.96 16.84
N ALA A 52 -9.25 -1.18 17.93
CA ALA A 52 -10.70 -1.01 17.97
C ALA A 52 -11.08 0.44 17.65
N PHE A 53 -11.82 0.63 16.54
CA PHE A 53 -12.29 1.95 16.14
C PHE A 53 -13.12 2.60 17.24
N HIS A 54 -12.66 3.72 17.79
CA HIS A 54 -13.31 4.36 18.94
C HIS A 54 -14.58 5.15 18.58
N GLN A 55 -14.98 5.26 17.31
CA GLN A 55 -16.14 6.06 16.89
C GLN A 55 -17.18 5.30 16.03
N PRO A 56 -17.80 4.20 16.51
CA PRO A 56 -18.73 3.39 15.72
C PRO A 56 -19.88 4.15 15.04
N SER A 57 -20.32 5.26 15.63
CA SER A 57 -21.36 6.12 15.03
C SER A 57 -20.91 6.73 13.71
N LYS A 58 -19.66 7.20 13.60
CA LYS A 58 -19.14 7.81 12.37
C LYS A 58 -19.07 6.81 11.23
N THR A 59 -18.71 5.57 11.51
CA THR A 59 -18.62 4.56 10.47
C THR A 59 -19.98 4.11 9.96
N ARG A 60 -20.96 4.02 10.87
CA ARG A 60 -22.36 3.81 10.49
C ARG A 60 -22.88 4.95 9.63
N ASP A 61 -22.56 6.19 9.98
CA ASP A 61 -22.97 7.36 9.20
C ASP A 61 -22.29 7.40 7.82
N ALA A 62 -20.99 7.09 7.75
CA ALA A 62 -20.26 6.95 6.49
C ALA A 62 -20.86 5.86 5.59
N SER A 63 -21.21 4.69 6.17
CA SER A 63 -21.86 3.60 5.44
C SER A 63 -23.21 4.03 4.87
N ARG A 64 -24.03 4.73 5.67
CA ARG A 64 -25.32 5.26 5.22
C ARG A 64 -25.18 6.25 4.08
N ILE A 65 -24.23 7.19 4.15
CA ILE A 65 -24.02 8.16 3.06
C ILE A 65 -23.55 7.43 1.79
N ARG A 66 -22.68 6.42 1.91
CA ARG A 66 -22.26 5.58 0.77
C ARG A 66 -23.43 4.84 0.13
N ASP A 67 -24.37 4.32 0.91
CA ASP A 67 -25.60 3.70 0.40
C ASP A 67 -26.50 4.71 -0.34
N LEU A 68 -26.61 5.94 0.19
CA LEU A 68 -27.35 7.01 -0.47
C LEU A 68 -26.71 7.42 -1.81
N LEU A 69 -25.38 7.45 -1.89
CA LEU A 69 -24.66 7.67 -3.16
C LEU A 69 -24.88 6.53 -4.15
N ALA A 70 -24.77 5.27 -3.69
CA ALA A 70 -24.94 4.09 -4.54
C ALA A 70 -26.36 3.96 -5.12
N THR A 71 -27.38 4.36 -4.36
CA THR A 71 -28.79 4.36 -4.79
C THR A 71 -29.16 5.58 -5.64
N GLY A 72 -28.26 6.56 -5.78
CA GLY A 72 -28.51 7.85 -6.43
C GLY A 72 -29.44 8.78 -5.65
N ALA A 73 -29.63 8.54 -4.34
CA ALA A 73 -30.31 9.46 -3.44
C ALA A 73 -29.46 10.70 -3.13
N LEU A 74 -28.15 10.53 -3.10
CA LEU A 74 -27.15 11.60 -3.18
C LEU A 74 -26.35 11.42 -4.48
N LYS A 75 -25.81 12.51 -5.00
CA LYS A 75 -24.96 12.52 -6.20
C LYS A 75 -23.59 13.10 -5.87
N ASP A 76 -22.55 12.61 -6.52
CA ASP A 76 -21.22 13.21 -6.42
C ASP A 76 -21.18 14.54 -7.17
N PHE A 77 -20.70 15.58 -6.50
CA PHE A 77 -20.39 16.86 -7.12
C PHE A 77 -19.03 16.82 -7.81
N ARG A 78 -18.99 17.26 -9.08
CA ARG A 78 -17.77 17.50 -9.85
C ARG A 78 -17.88 18.86 -10.51
N SER A 79 -17.23 19.86 -9.92
CA SER A 79 -17.17 21.20 -10.51
C SER A 79 -16.37 21.18 -11.81
N ILE A 80 -16.88 21.88 -12.82
CA ILE A 80 -16.14 22.20 -14.06
C ILE A 80 -15.87 23.73 -14.12
N ALA A 81 -16.56 24.50 -13.27
CA ALA A 81 -16.44 25.94 -13.19
C ALA A 81 -15.07 26.39 -12.69
N ARG A 82 -14.60 27.54 -13.19
CA ARG A 82 -13.34 28.13 -12.76
C ARG A 82 -13.52 28.77 -11.38
N VAL A 83 -12.79 28.24 -10.40
CA VAL A 83 -12.81 28.75 -9.02
C VAL A 83 -12.01 30.05 -8.92
N ASP A 84 -12.56 31.04 -8.21
CA ASP A 84 -11.85 32.25 -7.82
C ASP A 84 -10.80 31.93 -6.75
N THR A 85 -9.54 32.22 -7.05
CA THR A 85 -8.41 31.92 -6.17
C THR A 85 -8.42 32.73 -4.88
N ASP A 86 -8.91 33.97 -4.93
CA ASP A 86 -8.93 34.86 -3.77
C ASP A 86 -10.04 34.42 -2.80
N LEU A 87 -11.21 34.06 -3.35
CA LEU A 87 -12.30 33.48 -2.57
C LEU A 87 -11.91 32.14 -1.95
N ALA A 88 -11.25 31.25 -2.72
CA ALA A 88 -10.79 29.96 -2.21
C ALA A 88 -9.77 30.09 -1.07
N ALA A 89 -8.92 31.12 -1.10
CA ALA A 89 -8.01 31.42 0.00
C ALA A 89 -8.75 31.88 1.27
N GLU A 90 -9.89 32.58 1.11
CA GLU A 90 -10.67 33.10 2.23
C GLU A 90 -11.59 32.05 2.88
N ILE A 91 -12.29 31.22 2.10
CA ILE A 91 -13.32 30.29 2.63
C ILE A 91 -13.02 28.80 2.38
N GLY A 92 -11.91 28.51 1.72
CA GLY A 92 -11.51 27.16 1.35
C GLY A 92 -11.97 26.76 -0.05
N GLU A 93 -11.21 25.84 -0.66
CA GLU A 93 -11.36 25.41 -2.05
C GLU A 93 -12.69 24.71 -2.33
N ASN A 94 -13.20 23.93 -1.36
CA ASN A 94 -14.46 23.21 -1.49
C ASN A 94 -15.66 24.14 -1.61
N LEU A 95 -15.84 25.07 -0.67
CA LEU A 95 -16.97 25.99 -0.66
C LEU A 95 -16.91 26.97 -1.84
N ALA A 96 -15.71 27.45 -2.19
CA ALA A 96 -15.51 28.28 -3.38
C ALA A 96 -15.90 27.54 -4.67
N SER A 97 -15.62 26.24 -4.77
CA SER A 97 -16.03 25.41 -5.91
C SER A 97 -17.56 25.24 -6.00
N LEU A 98 -18.25 25.11 -4.86
CA LEU A 98 -19.71 25.06 -4.83
C LEU A 98 -20.30 26.40 -5.30
N ILE A 99 -19.76 27.52 -4.82
CA ILE A 99 -20.19 28.88 -5.20
C ILE A 99 -20.01 29.11 -6.70
N ALA A 100 -18.84 28.76 -7.24
CA ALA A 100 -18.54 28.89 -8.66
C ALA A 100 -19.56 28.14 -9.54
N GLU A 101 -19.94 26.91 -9.16
CA GLU A 101 -20.95 26.14 -9.91
C GLU A 101 -22.35 26.74 -9.78
N SER A 102 -22.75 27.17 -8.57
CA SER A 102 -24.09 27.73 -8.36
C SER A 102 -24.30 29.04 -9.10
N SER A 103 -23.23 29.80 -9.30
CA SER A 103 -23.22 31.12 -9.95
C SER A 103 -23.05 31.02 -11.48
N ASP A 104 -22.80 29.82 -12.02
CA ASP A 104 -22.59 29.61 -13.45
C ASP A 104 -23.94 29.64 -14.20
N ASN A 105 -24.21 30.79 -14.82
CA ASN A 105 -25.45 31.07 -15.54
C ASN A 105 -25.51 30.43 -16.95
N ASP A 106 -24.45 29.75 -17.42
CA ASP A 106 -24.36 29.23 -18.80
C ASP A 106 -25.17 27.95 -19.06
N SER A 107 -25.87 27.42 -18.05
CA SER A 107 -26.44 26.07 -18.11
C SER A 107 -27.85 25.95 -18.70
N GLY A 108 -28.48 27.05 -19.16
CA GLY A 108 -29.69 27.06 -20.00
C GLY A 108 -30.98 26.44 -19.41
N ASP A 109 -30.90 25.79 -18.26
CA ASP A 109 -32.00 25.16 -17.52
C ASP A 109 -32.54 26.12 -16.44
N ASP A 110 -33.88 26.26 -16.36
CA ASP A 110 -34.62 27.04 -15.35
C ASP A 110 -34.64 26.37 -13.95
N ILE A 111 -33.61 25.55 -13.65
CA ILE A 111 -33.51 24.78 -12.41
C ILE A 111 -32.69 25.57 -11.39
N GLN A 112 -33.30 25.83 -10.23
CA GLN A 112 -32.64 26.51 -9.12
C GLN A 112 -31.48 25.68 -8.56
N ARG A 113 -30.34 26.33 -8.35
CA ARG A 113 -29.13 25.79 -7.74
C ARG A 113 -28.86 26.51 -6.43
N VAL A 114 -28.86 25.78 -5.31
CA VAL A 114 -28.68 26.33 -3.97
C VAL A 114 -27.62 25.55 -3.21
N ILE A 115 -26.76 26.25 -2.51
CA ILE A 115 -25.74 25.71 -1.63
C ILE A 115 -26.29 25.70 -0.21
N VAL A 116 -26.30 24.53 0.40
CA VAL A 116 -26.69 24.38 1.80
C VAL A 116 -25.42 24.46 2.63
N ARG A 117 -25.28 25.55 3.39
CA ARG A 117 -24.13 25.81 4.27
C ARG A 117 -24.63 26.52 5.54
N PRO A 118 -24.34 25.99 6.73
CA PRO A 118 -24.62 26.70 7.98
C PRO A 118 -23.91 28.06 8.08
N TRP A 119 -24.61 29.09 8.58
CA TRP A 119 -24.04 30.39 8.91
C TRP A 119 -23.65 30.45 10.41
N PRO A 120 -22.54 31.11 10.80
CA PRO A 120 -21.59 31.86 9.96
C PRO A 120 -20.50 31.02 9.29
N VAL A 121 -19.92 31.56 8.21
CA VAL A 121 -18.68 31.05 7.60
C VAL A 121 -17.52 31.91 8.10
N HIS A 122 -16.49 31.27 8.63
CA HIS A 122 -15.29 31.96 9.13
C HIS A 122 -14.15 31.88 8.12
N ARG A 123 -13.30 32.90 8.11
CA ARG A 123 -12.11 32.94 7.26
C ARG A 123 -11.12 31.84 7.59
N VAL A 124 -10.51 31.25 6.57
CA VAL A 124 -9.45 30.26 6.74
C VAL A 124 -8.26 30.92 7.45
N GLY A 125 -7.79 30.30 8.54
CA GLY A 125 -6.67 30.81 9.33
C GLY A 125 -7.03 31.82 10.42
N SER A 126 -8.30 32.26 10.52
CA SER A 126 -8.74 33.18 11.58
C SER A 126 -9.10 32.49 12.90
N LEU A 127 -9.01 31.16 12.99
CA LEU A 127 -9.42 30.38 14.17
C LEU A 127 -10.85 30.70 14.67
N MET A 128 -11.76 31.03 13.74
CA MET A 128 -13.15 31.45 14.00
C MET A 128 -13.31 32.87 14.58
N ASP A 129 -12.26 33.69 14.58
CA ASP A 129 -12.33 35.08 15.06
C ASP A 129 -12.92 36.03 14.01
N GLU A 130 -12.73 35.74 12.72
CA GLU A 130 -13.23 36.57 11.61
C GLU A 130 -14.25 35.82 10.75
N GLU A 131 -15.41 36.42 10.52
CA GLU A 131 -16.43 35.95 9.56
C GLU A 131 -16.05 36.37 8.13
N ALA A 132 -16.26 35.48 7.16
CA ALA A 132 -16.04 35.76 5.76
C ALA A 132 -17.22 36.55 5.17
N ASP A 133 -16.94 37.54 4.33
CA ASP A 133 -17.99 38.31 3.65
C ASP A 133 -18.47 37.57 2.40
N LEU A 134 -19.68 37.02 2.49
CA LEU A 134 -20.34 36.29 1.40
C LEU A 134 -21.61 37.00 0.92
N SER A 135 -21.76 38.30 1.22
CA SER A 135 -22.94 39.09 0.86
C SER A 135 -23.28 39.03 -0.64
N ALA A 136 -22.27 38.99 -1.50
CA ALA A 136 -22.45 38.85 -2.95
C ALA A 136 -23.14 37.53 -3.36
N TYR A 137 -23.09 36.48 -2.52
CA TYR A 137 -23.53 35.13 -2.86
C TYR A 137 -24.77 34.67 -2.08
N TYR A 138 -25.38 35.54 -1.27
CA TYR A 138 -26.55 35.20 -0.44
C TYR A 138 -27.72 34.59 -1.24
N HIS A 139 -27.90 34.99 -2.49
CA HIS A 139 -28.93 34.45 -3.39
C HIS A 139 -28.73 32.96 -3.78
N HIS A 140 -27.57 32.39 -3.49
CA HIS A 140 -27.26 30.98 -3.70
C HIS A 140 -27.07 30.20 -2.39
N LEU A 141 -27.04 30.85 -1.21
CA LEU A 141 -26.70 30.21 0.06
C LEU A 141 -27.94 30.05 0.94
N CYS A 142 -28.14 28.86 1.50
CA CYS A 142 -29.19 28.62 2.47
C CYS A 142 -28.71 27.78 3.67
N SER A 143 -29.40 27.94 4.79
CA SER A 143 -29.16 27.19 6.03
C SER A 143 -29.76 25.78 5.98
N CYS A 144 -29.33 24.89 6.88
CA CYS A 144 -29.99 23.59 7.03
C CYS A 144 -31.45 23.75 7.48
N SER A 145 -31.75 24.81 8.22
CA SER A 145 -33.10 25.17 8.65
C SER A 145 -34.04 25.44 7.47
N SER A 146 -33.55 26.03 6.38
CA SER A 146 -34.31 26.19 5.13
C SER A 146 -34.64 24.86 4.47
N VAL A 147 -33.72 23.89 4.53
CA VAL A 147 -33.98 22.51 4.06
C VAL A 147 -35.06 21.85 4.91
N VAL A 148 -35.05 22.02 6.24
CA VAL A 148 -36.11 21.51 7.13
C VAL A 148 -37.47 22.11 6.77
N ASN A 149 -37.53 23.43 6.53
CA ASN A 149 -38.76 24.11 6.10
C ASN A 149 -39.29 23.52 4.79
N LYS A 150 -38.39 23.27 3.82
CA LYS A 150 -38.77 22.66 2.54
C LYS A 150 -39.29 21.23 2.71
N LEU A 151 -38.62 20.40 3.49
CA LEU A 151 -39.05 19.03 3.75
C LEU A 151 -40.39 18.96 4.49
N MET A 152 -40.68 19.93 5.37
CA MET A 152 -42.00 20.10 5.98
C MET A 152 -43.07 20.45 4.95
N GLN A 153 -42.81 21.43 4.07
CA GLN A 153 -43.73 21.83 3.01
C GLN A 153 -44.08 20.64 2.08
N MET A 154 -43.10 19.79 1.80
CA MET A 154 -43.26 18.59 0.95
C MET A 154 -43.81 17.36 1.70
N GLY A 155 -44.21 17.50 2.97
CA GLY A 155 -44.83 16.44 3.76
C GLY A 155 -43.90 15.28 4.13
N GLN A 156 -42.58 15.47 4.10
CA GLN A 156 -41.60 14.41 4.40
C GLN A 156 -41.22 14.31 5.89
N LEU A 157 -41.64 15.29 6.70
CA LEU A 157 -41.34 15.35 8.13
C LEU A 157 -42.60 15.27 8.98
N THR A 158 -42.50 14.52 10.07
CA THR A 158 -43.46 14.57 11.16
C THR A 158 -43.19 15.78 12.07
N ALA A 159 -44.20 16.24 12.80
CA ALA A 159 -44.04 17.35 13.75
C ALA A 159 -42.98 17.07 14.84
N ALA A 160 -42.77 15.80 15.21
CA ALA A 160 -41.74 15.40 16.17
C ALA A 160 -40.32 15.55 15.59
N GLU A 161 -40.13 15.15 14.33
CA GLU A 161 -38.86 15.29 13.62
C GLU A 161 -38.52 16.75 13.36
N GLU A 162 -39.50 17.57 12.97
CA GLU A 162 -39.32 19.01 12.80
C GLU A 162 -38.82 19.66 14.09
N LYS A 163 -39.53 19.42 15.21
CA LYS A 163 -39.16 19.98 16.51
C LYS A 163 -37.74 19.57 16.91
N ARG A 164 -37.37 18.31 16.68
CA ARG A 164 -36.01 17.81 16.94
C ARG A 164 -34.97 18.51 16.07
N ALA A 165 -35.22 18.62 14.76
CA ALA A 165 -34.33 19.27 13.82
C ALA A 165 -34.09 20.73 14.20
N ARG A 166 -35.16 21.49 14.46
CA ARG A 166 -35.05 22.90 14.88
C ARG A 166 -34.29 23.08 16.19
N SER A 167 -34.53 22.21 17.18
CA SER A 167 -33.84 22.28 18.47
C SER A 167 -32.33 22.05 18.33
N TYR A 168 -31.94 21.11 17.47
CA TYR A 168 -30.53 20.84 17.18
C TYR A 168 -29.89 21.98 16.39
N LEU A 169 -30.51 22.40 15.28
CA LEU A 169 -29.95 23.42 14.39
C LEU A 169 -29.81 24.77 15.08
N HIS A 170 -30.75 25.17 15.94
CA HIS A 170 -30.64 26.43 16.71
C HIS A 170 -29.39 26.48 17.61
N LEU A 171 -28.82 25.34 18.02
CA LEU A 171 -27.60 25.29 18.83
C LEU A 171 -26.32 25.33 17.98
N HIS A 172 -26.42 25.00 16.69
CA HIS A 172 -25.28 24.70 15.83
C HIS A 172 -25.16 25.61 14.60
N GLU A 173 -26.24 26.29 14.21
CA GLU A 173 -26.25 27.24 13.11
C GLU A 173 -27.15 28.44 13.44
N ARG A 174 -26.94 29.51 12.69
CA ARG A 174 -27.85 30.66 12.60
C ARG A 174 -28.36 30.76 11.15
N GLU A 175 -29.46 31.47 10.96
CA GLU A 175 -29.98 31.74 9.62
C GLU A 175 -29.12 32.78 8.91
N TRP A 176 -28.98 32.65 7.60
CA TRP A 176 -28.33 33.67 6.78
C TRP A 176 -29.14 34.97 6.81
N PRO A 177 -28.49 36.16 6.76
CA PRO A 177 -29.18 37.44 6.71
C PRO A 177 -30.15 37.55 5.52
N GLU A 178 -29.74 37.04 4.37
CA GLU A 178 -30.58 36.84 3.19
C GLU A 178 -30.32 35.43 2.65
N GLN A 179 -31.37 34.69 2.31
CA GLN A 179 -31.30 33.36 1.71
C GLN A 179 -32.51 33.12 0.80
N PRO A 180 -32.36 32.38 -0.30
CA PRO A 180 -33.47 32.06 -1.19
C PRO A 180 -34.39 30.99 -0.59
N ASP A 181 -35.67 31.05 -0.96
CA ASP A 181 -36.58 29.93 -0.75
C ASP A 181 -36.19 28.77 -1.70
N ILE A 182 -36.21 27.54 -1.19
CA ILE A 182 -35.89 26.35 -1.98
C ILE A 182 -37.10 25.99 -2.84
N ALA A 183 -36.94 26.06 -4.17
CA ALA A 183 -37.94 25.70 -5.16
C ALA A 183 -38.17 24.18 -5.22
N ASP A 184 -39.31 23.77 -5.79
CA ASP A 184 -39.57 22.37 -6.09
C ASP A 184 -38.59 21.88 -7.17
N GLY A 185 -38.01 20.69 -7.01
CA GLY A 185 -37.03 20.17 -7.96
C GLY A 185 -35.65 20.81 -7.90
N ALA A 186 -35.36 21.66 -6.91
CA ALA A 186 -34.08 22.35 -6.79
C ALA A 186 -32.90 21.38 -6.63
N LYS A 187 -31.75 21.81 -7.16
CA LYS A 187 -30.45 21.16 -6.94
C LYS A 187 -29.79 21.76 -5.70
N LEU A 188 -29.56 20.90 -4.71
CA LEU A 188 -28.91 21.25 -3.45
C LEU A 188 -27.47 20.79 -3.45
N TYR A 189 -26.54 21.72 -3.36
CA TYR A 189 -25.12 21.43 -3.14
C TYR A 189 -24.83 21.49 -1.65
N LEU A 190 -24.62 20.33 -1.04
CA LEU A 190 -24.41 20.21 0.39
C LEU A 190 -22.93 20.36 0.69
N ASP A 191 -22.60 21.34 1.51
CA ASP A 191 -21.27 21.45 2.10
C ASP A 191 -21.06 20.39 3.20
N ASP A 192 -19.80 20.04 3.48
CA ASP A 192 -19.36 19.01 4.43
C ASP A 192 -20.03 19.16 5.83
N ILE A 193 -20.23 20.38 6.34
CA ILE A 193 -20.93 20.60 7.63
C ILE A 193 -22.44 20.36 7.48
N ALA A 194 -23.05 20.80 6.38
CA ALA A 194 -24.47 20.56 6.13
C ALA A 194 -24.77 19.06 6.01
N VAL A 195 -23.92 18.30 5.31
CA VAL A 195 -24.00 16.84 5.24
C VAL A 195 -23.99 16.24 6.65
N THR A 196 -23.06 16.69 7.50
CA THR A 196 -22.95 16.20 8.88
C THR A 196 -24.24 16.45 9.69
N TYR A 197 -24.80 17.66 9.62
CA TYR A 197 -26.00 18.01 10.39
C TYR A 197 -27.24 17.28 9.88
N LEU A 198 -27.45 17.26 8.57
CA LEU A 198 -28.58 16.57 7.96
C LEU A 198 -28.48 15.04 8.15
N GLN A 199 -27.28 14.47 8.13
CA GLN A 199 -27.06 13.06 8.45
C GLN A 199 -27.41 12.75 9.91
N HIS A 200 -26.93 13.57 10.86
CA HIS A 200 -27.23 13.39 12.29
C HIS A 200 -28.75 13.41 12.56
N LEU A 201 -29.47 14.24 11.81
CA LEU A 201 -30.92 14.39 11.92
C LEU A 201 -31.73 13.36 11.10
N GLY A 202 -31.08 12.52 10.28
CA GLY A 202 -31.76 11.55 9.41
C GLY A 202 -32.56 12.22 8.28
N LEU A 203 -32.09 13.37 7.79
CA LEU A 203 -32.79 14.18 6.78
C LEU A 203 -32.29 13.95 5.36
N LEU A 204 -31.05 13.46 5.17
CA LEU A 204 -30.48 13.22 3.83
C LEU A 204 -31.31 12.24 3.00
N GLU A 205 -31.78 11.17 3.63
CA GLU A 205 -32.64 10.14 3.02
C GLU A 205 -34.02 10.66 2.58
N LYS A 206 -34.42 11.84 3.06
CA LYS A 206 -35.72 12.47 2.76
C LYS A 206 -35.66 13.49 1.61
N LEU A 207 -34.46 13.87 1.17
CA LEU A 207 -34.28 14.86 0.10
C LEU A 207 -34.84 14.37 -1.24
N ARG A 208 -34.48 13.15 -1.66
CA ARG A 208 -34.97 12.58 -2.91
C ARG A 208 -36.49 12.31 -2.91
N PRO A 209 -37.10 11.73 -1.85
CA PRO A 209 -38.56 11.66 -1.74
C PRO A 209 -39.27 13.02 -1.81
N ALA A 210 -38.62 14.11 -1.36
CA ALA A 210 -39.11 15.48 -1.51
C ALA A 210 -38.96 16.04 -2.94
N GLY A 211 -38.42 15.27 -3.88
CA GLY A 211 -38.14 15.71 -5.24
C GLY A 211 -36.91 16.60 -5.38
N LEU A 212 -36.05 16.68 -4.35
CA LEU A 212 -34.84 17.50 -4.38
C LEU A 212 -33.64 16.65 -4.84
N GLU A 213 -32.77 17.25 -5.65
CA GLU A 213 -31.53 16.61 -6.08
C GLU A 213 -30.37 17.10 -5.23
N ALA A 214 -29.83 16.24 -4.38
CA ALA A 214 -28.75 16.60 -3.47
C ALA A 214 -27.38 16.09 -3.95
N TYR A 215 -26.40 16.97 -3.91
CA TYR A 215 -25.02 16.74 -4.32
C TYR A 215 -24.09 16.92 -3.12
N VAL A 216 -23.11 16.03 -2.98
CA VAL A 216 -22.05 16.13 -1.96
C VAL A 216 -20.69 16.32 -2.61
N SER A 217 -19.80 17.03 -1.92
CA SER A 217 -18.45 17.32 -2.40
C SER A 217 -17.60 16.05 -2.57
N LYS A 218 -16.59 16.11 -3.44
CA LYS A 218 -15.59 15.05 -3.59
C LYS A 218 -14.78 14.84 -2.30
N SER A 219 -14.55 15.89 -1.51
CA SER A 219 -13.89 15.78 -0.20
C SER A 219 -14.71 14.91 0.76
N THR A 220 -16.03 15.13 0.83
CA THR A 220 -16.94 14.31 1.64
C THR A 220 -16.87 12.84 1.21
N THR A 221 -16.97 12.54 -0.09
CA THR A 221 -16.87 11.16 -0.59
C THR A 221 -15.51 10.52 -0.26
N HIS A 222 -14.41 11.28 -0.41
CA HIS A 222 -13.07 10.81 -0.04
C HIS A 222 -12.92 10.50 1.45
N GLU A 223 -13.48 11.34 2.34
CA GLU A 223 -13.45 11.12 3.79
C GLU A 223 -14.25 9.87 4.19
N ILE A 224 -15.45 9.71 3.61
CA ILE A 224 -16.29 8.52 3.80
C ILE A 224 -15.52 7.25 3.38
N ASP A 225 -14.93 7.25 2.19
CA ASP A 225 -14.17 6.11 1.70
C ASP A 225 -12.91 5.85 2.54
N ALA A 226 -12.28 6.88 3.10
CA ALA A 226 -11.16 6.73 4.02
C ALA A 226 -11.60 6.08 5.35
N LEU A 227 -12.70 6.54 5.95
CA LEU A 227 -13.26 5.97 7.18
C LEU A 227 -13.64 4.50 7.02
N LEU A 228 -14.31 4.17 5.91
CA LEU A 228 -14.76 2.80 5.63
C LEU A 228 -13.59 1.86 5.31
N ARG A 229 -12.55 2.36 4.62
CA ARG A 229 -11.31 1.60 4.44
C ARG A 229 -10.58 1.35 5.76
N TYR A 230 -10.58 2.33 6.67
CA TYR A 230 -9.95 2.19 7.98
C TYR A 230 -10.67 1.16 8.85
N GLU A 231 -12.01 1.14 8.85
CA GLU A 231 -12.80 0.09 9.52
C GLU A 231 -12.46 -1.30 8.99
N GLN A 232 -12.47 -1.46 7.66
CA GLN A 232 -12.13 -2.74 7.03
C GLN A 232 -10.71 -3.20 7.42
N PHE A 233 -9.74 -2.28 7.47
CA PHE A 233 -8.38 -2.58 7.90
C PHE A 233 -8.32 -2.98 9.39
N SER A 234 -9.06 -2.28 10.25
CA SER A 234 -9.16 -2.59 11.69
C SER A 234 -9.76 -3.98 11.94
N GLU A 235 -10.81 -4.36 11.20
CA GLU A 235 -11.41 -5.70 11.26
C GLU A 235 -10.43 -6.80 10.83
N GLN A 236 -9.68 -6.56 9.75
CA GLN A 236 -8.65 -7.49 9.28
C GLN A 236 -7.53 -7.67 10.32
N ALA A 237 -7.01 -6.58 10.87
CA ALA A 237 -5.97 -6.62 11.90
C ALA A 237 -6.48 -7.33 13.18
N THR A 238 -7.72 -7.06 13.59
CA THR A 238 -8.37 -7.73 14.72
C THR A 238 -8.47 -9.24 14.48
N THR A 239 -8.84 -9.64 13.26
CA THR A 239 -8.93 -11.06 12.88
C THR A 239 -7.57 -11.76 12.99
N VAL A 240 -6.48 -11.11 12.55
CA VAL A 240 -5.12 -11.64 12.68
C VAL A 240 -4.73 -11.82 14.15
N ILE A 241 -4.98 -10.81 15.00
CA ILE A 241 -4.70 -10.89 16.44
C ILE A 241 -5.50 -12.01 17.10
N GLU A 242 -6.79 -12.15 16.78
CA GLU A 242 -7.62 -13.21 17.35
C GLU A 242 -7.15 -14.60 16.92
N LYS A 243 -6.71 -14.79 15.67
CA LYS A 243 -6.08 -16.04 15.22
C LYS A 243 -4.85 -16.38 16.07
N VAL A 244 -3.96 -15.42 16.33
CA VAL A 244 -2.81 -15.62 17.21
C VAL A 244 -3.25 -15.98 18.63
N ARG A 245 -4.21 -15.24 19.21
CA ARG A 245 -4.68 -15.48 20.58
C ARG A 245 -5.29 -16.87 20.75
N ILE A 246 -6.12 -17.31 19.81
CA ILE A 246 -6.75 -18.65 19.82
C ILE A 246 -5.67 -19.72 19.72
N PHE A 247 -4.74 -19.59 18.76
CA PHE A 247 -3.63 -20.53 18.57
C PHE A 247 -2.73 -20.62 19.81
N LEU A 248 -2.37 -19.49 20.42
CA LEU A 248 -1.52 -19.48 21.60
C LEU A 248 -2.23 -20.11 22.80
N ALA A 249 -3.52 -19.82 23.00
CA ALA A 249 -4.29 -20.41 24.10
C ALA A 249 -4.33 -21.94 24.03
N SER A 250 -4.65 -22.52 22.87
CA SER A 250 -4.68 -23.98 22.69
C SER A 250 -3.27 -24.59 22.80
N SER A 251 -2.27 -23.94 22.21
CA SER A 251 -0.91 -24.46 22.16
C SER A 251 -0.19 -24.40 23.51
N ILE A 252 -0.47 -23.40 24.34
CA ILE A 252 0.00 -23.33 25.73
C ILE A 252 -0.64 -24.46 26.55
N GLN A 253 -1.94 -24.68 26.40
CA GLN A 253 -2.64 -25.76 27.12
C GLN A 253 -2.09 -27.15 26.74
N SER A 254 -1.75 -27.36 25.46
CA SER A 254 -1.15 -28.61 24.99
C SER A 254 0.32 -28.80 25.39
N GLY A 255 0.98 -27.74 25.88
CA GLY A 255 2.42 -27.73 26.19
C GLY A 255 3.35 -27.54 24.98
N LYS A 256 2.80 -27.38 23.77
CA LYS A 256 3.53 -27.08 22.53
C LYS A 256 4.20 -25.70 22.59
N VAL A 257 3.49 -24.71 23.13
CA VAL A 257 4.01 -23.36 23.37
C VAL A 257 4.33 -23.20 24.86
N LYS A 258 5.51 -22.68 25.18
CA LYS A 258 5.94 -22.36 26.55
C LYS A 258 6.26 -20.88 26.66
N LEU A 259 5.92 -20.30 27.81
CA LEU A 259 6.20 -18.90 28.12
C LEU A 259 7.59 -18.77 28.74
N GLY A 260 8.31 -17.72 28.35
CA GLY A 260 9.52 -17.27 29.05
C GLY A 260 9.22 -16.81 30.48
N GLN A 261 10.26 -16.71 31.30
CA GLN A 261 10.11 -16.24 32.68
C GLN A 261 9.65 -14.78 32.73
N MET A 262 8.70 -14.48 33.62
CA MET A 262 8.33 -13.12 33.96
C MET A 262 9.42 -12.50 34.84
N GLN A 263 9.97 -11.35 34.43
CA GLN A 263 10.90 -10.60 35.25
C GLN A 263 10.12 -9.62 36.13
N ASN A 264 10.21 -9.79 37.45
CA ASN A 264 9.77 -8.80 38.42
C ASN A 264 10.88 -7.76 38.59
N SER A 265 10.81 -6.66 37.86
CA SER A 265 11.63 -5.48 38.13
C SER A 265 10.79 -4.47 38.91
N GLU A 266 10.90 -4.46 40.23
CA GLU A 266 10.22 -3.53 41.14
C GLU A 266 10.79 -2.09 41.09
N GLU A 267 11.78 -1.80 40.25
CA GLU A 267 12.48 -0.51 40.25
C GLU A 267 12.37 0.20 38.89
N GLU A 268 11.71 1.38 38.93
CA GLU A 268 11.75 2.50 37.96
C GLU A 268 10.72 2.55 36.80
N GLU A 269 9.99 3.68 36.75
CA GLU A 269 8.99 4.09 35.75
C GLU A 269 9.51 4.14 34.29
N GLY A 270 10.81 3.98 34.05
CA GLY A 270 11.41 3.89 32.72
C GLY A 270 11.19 2.56 31.98
N LEU A 271 10.60 1.55 32.64
CA LEU A 271 10.56 0.15 32.17
C LEU A 271 9.35 -0.26 31.34
N ARG A 272 8.36 0.60 31.09
CA ARG A 272 7.27 0.28 30.13
C ARG A 272 7.78 0.01 28.71
N GLN A 273 8.99 0.46 28.36
CA GLN A 273 9.62 0.07 27.10
C GLN A 273 10.21 -1.35 27.14
N ARG A 274 10.63 -1.86 28.31
CA ARG A 274 11.13 -3.25 28.48
C ARG A 274 10.01 -4.29 28.61
N SER A 275 8.75 -3.88 28.81
CA SER A 275 7.60 -4.80 28.78
C SER A 275 7.22 -5.24 27.36
N HIS A 276 7.68 -4.54 26.31
CA HIS A 276 7.41 -4.97 24.95
C HIS A 276 8.03 -6.35 24.69
N PRO A 277 7.29 -7.33 24.12
CA PRO A 277 7.74 -8.72 24.05
C PRO A 277 9.07 -8.92 23.31
N ARG A 278 9.39 -8.01 22.38
CA ARG A 278 10.69 -7.97 21.69
C ARG A 278 11.88 -7.94 22.66
N TRP A 279 11.82 -7.20 23.76
CA TRP A 279 12.95 -7.12 24.69
C TRP A 279 13.04 -8.36 25.56
N SER A 280 11.91 -8.95 25.92
CA SER A 280 11.86 -10.23 26.62
C SER A 280 12.31 -11.41 25.74
N LEU A 281 12.39 -11.24 24.41
CA LEU A 281 13.00 -12.22 23.51
C LEU A 281 14.49 -12.41 23.77
N PHE A 282 15.20 -11.36 24.24
CA PHE A 282 16.63 -11.43 24.53
C PHE A 282 16.96 -12.42 25.63
N ASP A 283 16.11 -12.48 26.65
CA ASP A 283 16.27 -13.43 27.75
C ASP A 283 15.89 -14.85 27.35
N LEU A 284 14.92 -14.98 26.44
CA LEU A 284 14.39 -16.27 25.97
C LEU A 284 15.31 -16.94 24.94
N ALA A 285 16.07 -16.14 24.19
CA ALA A 285 16.98 -16.58 23.14
C ALA A 285 17.91 -17.71 23.61
N LYS A 286 18.42 -17.63 24.84
CA LYS A 286 19.37 -18.61 25.42
C LYS A 286 18.79 -20.02 25.58
N ASP A 287 17.46 -20.14 25.62
CA ASP A 287 16.75 -21.40 25.82
C ASP A 287 16.25 -21.98 24.48
N ALA A 288 16.55 -21.33 23.35
CA ALA A 288 16.18 -21.74 22.01
C ALA A 288 17.40 -22.06 21.14
N GLU A 289 17.21 -22.90 20.13
CA GLU A 289 18.23 -23.20 19.12
C GLU A 289 18.27 -22.13 18.02
N VAL A 290 17.17 -21.42 17.82
CA VAL A 290 16.99 -20.39 16.79
C VAL A 290 15.88 -19.43 17.19
N ILE A 291 15.98 -18.18 16.72
CA ILE A 291 14.95 -17.15 16.92
C ILE A 291 14.31 -16.83 15.57
N ILE A 292 12.99 -16.69 15.54
CA ILE A 292 12.24 -16.27 14.35
C ILE A 292 11.73 -14.85 14.56
N VAL A 293 12.16 -13.92 13.70
CA VAL A 293 11.85 -12.49 13.77
C VAL A 293 11.71 -11.86 12.38
N ASP A 294 10.64 -11.10 12.15
CA ASP A 294 10.45 -10.35 10.90
C ASP A 294 10.80 -8.86 11.01
N ASP A 295 10.97 -8.34 12.24
CA ASP A 295 11.41 -6.96 12.45
C ASP A 295 12.86 -6.73 11.98
N ARG A 296 13.01 -5.77 11.05
CA ARG A 296 14.30 -5.39 10.43
C ARG A 296 15.37 -4.91 11.39
N SER A 297 14.99 -4.37 12.55
CA SER A 297 15.97 -3.97 13.57
C SER A 297 16.78 -5.15 14.10
N LEU A 298 16.23 -6.36 14.04
CA LEU A 298 16.85 -7.60 14.47
C LEU A 298 17.27 -8.50 13.30
N ASN A 299 16.39 -8.74 12.32
CA ASN A 299 16.67 -9.72 11.25
C ASN A 299 17.67 -9.26 10.18
N ARG A 300 18.13 -8.01 10.23
CA ARG A 300 19.30 -7.56 9.47
C ARG A 300 20.58 -8.29 9.88
N PHE A 301 20.61 -8.88 11.08
CA PHE A 301 21.72 -9.68 11.57
C PHE A 301 21.43 -11.17 11.34
N LEU A 302 22.44 -11.92 10.92
CA LEU A 302 22.35 -13.39 10.77
C LEU A 302 22.21 -14.12 12.11
N HIS A 303 22.74 -13.53 13.18
CA HIS A 303 22.75 -14.10 14.52
C HIS A 303 22.40 -13.05 15.56
N PHE A 304 21.72 -13.47 16.61
CA PHE A 304 21.29 -12.61 17.72
C PHE A 304 22.44 -12.10 18.58
N GLN A 305 23.43 -12.96 18.77
CA GLN A 305 24.76 -12.61 19.26
C GLN A 305 25.77 -13.22 18.28
N PRO A 306 26.93 -12.59 18.06
CA PRO A 306 27.91 -13.09 17.10
C PRO A 306 28.24 -14.58 17.35
N GLY A 307 27.78 -15.45 16.43
CA GLY A 307 28.11 -16.88 16.41
C GLY A 307 27.38 -17.79 17.39
N GLN A 308 26.33 -17.34 18.09
CA GLN A 308 25.61 -18.20 19.06
C GLN A 308 24.25 -18.70 18.59
N ILE A 309 23.32 -17.79 18.29
CA ILE A 309 21.93 -18.15 18.02
C ILE A 309 21.52 -17.55 16.66
N PRO A 310 21.22 -18.38 15.65
CA PRO A 310 20.77 -17.91 14.35
C PRO A 310 19.44 -17.15 14.45
N ILE A 311 19.27 -16.17 13.57
CA ILE A 311 17.99 -15.51 13.33
C ILE A 311 17.43 -16.02 12.01
N LEU A 312 16.19 -16.47 12.05
CA LEU A 312 15.38 -16.79 10.87
C LEU A 312 14.23 -15.78 10.76
N THR A 313 13.69 -15.69 9.56
CA THR A 313 12.47 -14.94 9.25
C THR A 313 11.33 -15.92 8.96
N THR A 314 10.11 -15.38 8.86
CA THR A 314 8.96 -16.15 8.37
C THR A 314 9.21 -16.73 6.97
N LEU A 315 10.00 -16.06 6.13
CA LEU A 315 10.38 -16.56 4.80
C LEU A 315 11.27 -17.81 4.88
N ASP A 316 12.22 -17.85 5.82
CA ASP A 316 13.08 -19.02 6.00
C ASP A 316 12.28 -20.24 6.43
N VAL A 317 11.33 -20.05 7.35
CA VAL A 317 10.42 -21.11 7.80
C VAL A 317 9.50 -21.56 6.66
N LEU A 318 8.98 -20.61 5.86
CA LEU A 318 8.17 -20.90 4.68
C LEU A 318 8.93 -21.78 3.68
N HIS A 319 10.19 -21.44 3.38
CA HIS A 319 11.06 -22.25 2.52
C HIS A 319 11.35 -23.62 3.12
N GLN A 320 11.53 -23.71 4.45
CA GLN A 320 11.76 -24.97 5.14
C GLN A 320 10.54 -25.90 5.02
N ILE A 321 9.33 -25.42 5.29
CA ILE A 321 8.12 -26.26 5.20
C ILE A 321 7.78 -26.62 3.75
N TYR A 322 8.10 -25.77 2.78
CA TYR A 322 8.06 -26.13 1.36
C TYR A 322 9.05 -27.25 1.03
N SER A 323 10.31 -27.13 1.47
CA SER A 323 11.34 -28.16 1.21
C SER A 323 11.03 -29.52 1.84
N LYS A 324 10.24 -29.53 2.92
CA LYS A 324 9.73 -30.75 3.58
C LYS A 324 8.47 -31.32 2.89
N GLY A 325 7.91 -30.63 1.89
CA GLY A 325 6.70 -31.02 1.17
C GLY A 325 5.40 -30.75 1.94
N THR A 326 5.43 -29.96 3.02
CA THR A 326 4.24 -29.63 3.81
C THR A 326 3.32 -28.67 3.07
N ILE A 327 3.88 -27.80 2.22
CA ILE A 327 3.13 -26.91 1.32
C ILE A 327 3.65 -27.09 -0.11
N THR A 328 2.80 -26.79 -1.10
CA THR A 328 3.16 -26.82 -2.52
C THR A 328 3.95 -25.58 -2.94
N LEU A 329 4.54 -25.61 -4.14
CA LEU A 329 5.18 -24.44 -4.74
C LEU A 329 4.19 -23.27 -4.86
N ASP A 330 2.99 -23.53 -5.37
CA ASP A 330 1.96 -22.50 -5.55
C ASP A 330 1.55 -21.85 -4.21
N GLN A 331 1.45 -22.65 -3.13
CA GLN A 331 1.16 -22.12 -1.79
C GLN A 331 2.30 -21.24 -1.26
N MET A 332 3.55 -21.64 -1.48
CA MET A 332 4.72 -20.85 -1.11
C MET A 332 4.76 -19.52 -1.86
N LEU A 333 4.55 -19.56 -3.18
CA LEU A 333 4.57 -18.37 -4.04
C LEU A 333 3.39 -17.43 -3.75
N ASP A 334 2.20 -17.96 -3.46
CA ASP A 334 1.04 -17.17 -3.00
C ASP A 334 1.35 -16.44 -1.68
N CYS A 335 2.00 -17.11 -0.72
CA CYS A 335 2.44 -16.47 0.52
C CYS A 335 3.41 -15.31 0.25
N GLN A 336 4.41 -15.50 -0.63
CA GLN A 336 5.34 -14.43 -1.00
C GLN A 336 4.62 -13.25 -1.67
N THR A 337 3.68 -13.52 -2.58
CA THR A 337 2.83 -12.48 -3.19
C THR A 337 2.01 -11.72 -2.14
N LYS A 338 1.38 -12.43 -1.19
CA LYS A 338 0.61 -11.82 -0.09
C LYS A 338 1.46 -10.90 0.78
N LEU A 339 2.70 -11.29 1.08
CA LEU A 339 3.62 -10.45 1.84
C LEU A 339 4.01 -9.20 1.03
N ARG A 340 4.34 -9.33 -0.26
CA ARG A 340 4.67 -8.17 -1.12
C ARG A 340 3.51 -7.17 -1.20
N ARG A 341 2.28 -7.67 -1.36
CA ARG A 341 1.06 -6.84 -1.39
C ARG A 341 0.74 -6.17 -0.05
N ALA A 342 1.16 -6.78 1.06
CA ALA A 342 1.06 -6.19 2.39
C ALA A 342 2.17 -5.17 2.70
N GLY A 343 3.11 -4.94 1.77
CA GLY A 343 4.17 -3.95 1.95
C GLY A 343 5.40 -4.48 2.70
N TYR A 344 5.53 -5.80 2.90
CA TYR A 344 6.78 -6.38 3.37
C TYR A 344 7.87 -6.12 2.34
N ILE A 345 9.04 -5.71 2.82
CA ILE A 345 10.17 -5.32 1.99
C ILE A 345 11.28 -6.37 2.05
N PHE A 346 12.20 -6.32 1.08
CA PHE A 346 13.32 -7.26 0.95
C PHE A 346 12.93 -8.73 0.78
N ILE A 347 11.70 -9.01 0.35
CA ILE A 347 11.30 -10.36 -0.05
C ILE A 347 12.13 -10.74 -1.29
N PRO A 348 12.92 -11.82 -1.24
CA PRO A 348 13.72 -12.24 -2.39
C PRO A 348 12.83 -12.52 -3.60
N VAL A 349 13.36 -12.24 -4.78
CA VAL A 349 12.78 -12.67 -6.05
C VAL A 349 13.67 -13.80 -6.56
N THR A 350 13.07 -14.91 -7.00
CA THR A 350 13.82 -16.08 -7.49
C THR A 350 13.52 -16.36 -8.96
N THR A 351 14.46 -16.96 -9.67
CA THR A 351 14.27 -17.32 -11.08
C THR A 351 13.09 -18.28 -11.25
N VAL A 352 12.94 -19.24 -10.33
CA VAL A 352 11.82 -20.19 -10.33
C VAL A 352 10.47 -19.47 -10.23
N GLU A 353 10.37 -18.47 -9.35
CA GLU A 353 9.15 -17.67 -9.18
C GLU A 353 8.83 -16.86 -10.46
N ILE A 354 9.82 -16.14 -10.98
CA ILE A 354 9.63 -15.31 -12.17
C ILE A 354 9.27 -16.15 -13.38
N GLU A 355 9.94 -17.28 -13.59
CA GLU A 355 9.63 -18.20 -14.68
C GLU A 355 8.25 -18.82 -14.53
N HIS A 356 7.86 -19.21 -13.31
CA HIS A 356 6.53 -19.75 -13.03
C HIS A 356 5.45 -18.75 -13.46
N TYR A 357 5.51 -17.50 -12.98
CA TYR A 357 4.50 -16.50 -13.32
C TYR A 357 4.57 -16.03 -14.78
N LEU A 358 5.76 -15.78 -15.32
CA LEU A 358 5.91 -15.40 -16.74
C LEU A 358 5.46 -16.50 -17.69
N SER A 359 5.60 -17.78 -17.34
CA SER A 359 5.11 -18.87 -18.19
C SER A 359 3.59 -18.85 -18.34
N SER A 360 2.87 -18.47 -17.29
CA SER A 360 1.41 -18.36 -17.26
C SER A 360 0.86 -17.04 -17.82
N ALA A 361 1.69 -16.00 -17.87
CA ALA A 361 1.28 -14.67 -18.30
C ALA A 361 1.04 -14.61 -19.82
N THR A 362 -0.11 -14.04 -20.20
CA THR A 362 -0.45 -13.79 -21.60
C THR A 362 0.24 -12.55 -22.14
N THR A 363 0.52 -12.53 -23.44
CA THR A 363 1.01 -11.35 -24.15
C THR A 363 -0.11 -10.74 -24.99
N ALA A 364 -0.27 -9.42 -24.92
CA ALA A 364 -1.22 -8.66 -25.73
C ALA A 364 -0.56 -7.37 -26.21
N ASN A 365 -0.77 -7.00 -27.48
CA ASN A 365 -0.16 -5.80 -28.08
C ASN A 365 1.37 -5.72 -27.87
N SER A 366 2.07 -6.85 -27.99
CA SER A 366 3.52 -6.97 -27.75
C SER A 366 3.97 -6.61 -26.33
N GLN A 367 3.09 -6.65 -25.35
CA GLN A 367 3.38 -6.43 -23.93
C GLN A 367 2.89 -7.61 -23.09
N VAL A 368 3.56 -7.83 -21.96
CA VAL A 368 3.08 -8.77 -20.94
C VAL A 368 1.86 -8.17 -20.26
N VAL A 369 0.76 -8.92 -20.23
CA VAL A 369 -0.39 -8.59 -19.36
C VAL A 369 -0.03 -9.10 -17.97
N GLU A 370 0.27 -8.17 -17.06
CA GLU A 370 0.67 -8.51 -15.70
C GLU A 370 -0.44 -9.29 -14.98
N THR A 371 -0.08 -10.44 -14.44
CA THR A 371 -0.89 -11.11 -13.41
C THR A 371 -0.76 -10.35 -12.08
N ALA A 372 -1.59 -10.69 -11.10
CA ALA A 372 -1.53 -10.04 -9.79
C ALA A 372 -0.15 -10.23 -9.11
N GLU A 373 0.51 -11.35 -9.38
CA GLU A 373 1.78 -11.77 -8.80
C GLU A 373 2.95 -11.02 -9.45
N LEU A 374 3.00 -10.94 -10.79
CA LEU A 374 3.99 -10.12 -11.51
C LEU A 374 3.87 -8.65 -11.13
N ARG A 375 2.63 -8.15 -11.04
CA ARG A 375 2.34 -6.80 -10.56
C ARG A 375 2.85 -6.58 -9.13
N ALA A 376 2.63 -7.53 -8.22
CA ALA A 376 3.10 -7.43 -6.84
C ALA A 376 4.63 -7.37 -6.74
N ILE A 377 5.36 -8.14 -7.57
CA ILE A 377 6.83 -8.08 -7.64
C ILE A 377 7.27 -6.69 -8.11
N ARG A 378 6.71 -6.19 -9.22
CA ARG A 378 7.05 -4.87 -9.76
C ARG A 378 6.74 -3.75 -8.76
N GLU A 379 5.53 -3.72 -8.20
CA GLU A 379 5.10 -2.65 -7.30
C GLU A 379 5.90 -2.65 -5.99
N ASN A 380 6.27 -3.83 -5.45
CA ASN A 380 7.10 -3.92 -4.26
C ASN A 380 8.52 -3.37 -4.49
N LEU A 381 9.13 -3.68 -5.64
CA LEU A 381 10.44 -3.14 -6.00
C LEU A 381 10.38 -1.63 -6.27
N LEU A 382 9.33 -1.14 -6.93
CA LEU A 382 9.14 0.30 -7.13
C LEU A 382 8.93 1.04 -5.81
N ALA A 383 8.16 0.47 -4.88
CA ALA A 383 7.97 1.04 -3.54
C ALA A 383 9.32 1.16 -2.81
N LEU A 384 10.16 0.13 -2.89
CA LEU A 384 11.53 0.16 -2.35
C LEU A 384 12.38 1.24 -3.01
N ARG A 385 12.35 1.35 -4.35
CA ARG A 385 13.06 2.40 -5.11
C ARG A 385 12.61 3.82 -4.74
N MET A 386 11.34 4.01 -4.39
CA MET A 386 10.81 5.31 -3.98
C MET A 386 11.03 5.61 -2.49
N SER A 387 11.70 4.72 -1.77
CA SER A 387 11.94 4.82 -0.33
C SER A 387 13.41 4.98 0.02
N HIS A 388 13.69 5.20 1.31
CA HIS A 388 15.03 5.20 1.89
C HIS A 388 15.33 3.90 2.68
N PHE A 389 14.61 2.81 2.41
CA PHE A 389 14.78 1.57 3.16
C PHE A 389 16.04 0.77 2.79
N LEU A 390 16.48 0.84 1.53
CA LEU A 390 17.71 0.21 1.07
C LEU A 390 18.93 0.99 1.60
N GLN A 391 19.80 0.30 2.33
CA GLN A 391 21.03 0.83 2.91
C GLN A 391 22.23 0.09 2.31
N LEU A 392 23.00 0.79 1.49
CA LEU A 392 24.23 0.24 0.94
C LEU A 392 25.42 0.58 1.85
N PRO A 393 26.35 -0.36 2.11
CA PRO A 393 26.52 -1.67 1.46
C PRO A 393 25.78 -2.84 2.14
N GLU A 394 25.04 -2.63 3.24
CA GLU A 394 24.45 -3.72 4.05
C GLU A 394 23.52 -4.64 3.24
N GLU A 395 22.70 -4.09 2.33
CA GLU A 395 21.82 -4.88 1.45
C GLU A 395 22.33 -5.06 0.02
N ALA A 396 23.63 -4.85 -0.23
CA ALA A 396 24.20 -5.00 -1.57
C ALA A 396 23.98 -6.42 -2.14
N SER A 397 24.06 -7.45 -1.29
CA SER A 397 23.85 -8.85 -1.69
C SER A 397 22.42 -9.11 -2.14
N TRP A 398 21.42 -8.54 -1.46
CA TRP A 398 20.01 -8.65 -1.84
C TRP A 398 19.76 -7.97 -3.19
N LEU A 399 20.23 -6.73 -3.36
CA LEU A 399 20.02 -5.99 -4.61
C LEU A 399 20.70 -6.71 -5.80
N ALA A 400 21.94 -7.14 -5.62
CA ALA A 400 22.66 -7.90 -6.64
C ALA A 400 21.94 -9.21 -6.98
N GLY A 401 21.40 -9.93 -5.99
CA GLY A 401 20.62 -11.15 -6.21
C GLY A 401 19.33 -10.92 -7.00
N VAL A 402 18.63 -9.81 -6.76
CA VAL A 402 17.44 -9.42 -7.52
C VAL A 402 17.80 -9.08 -8.96
N MET A 403 18.85 -8.29 -9.19
CA MET A 403 19.30 -7.94 -10.55
C MET A 403 19.74 -9.18 -11.33
N GLN A 404 20.54 -10.04 -10.70
CA GLN A 404 20.96 -11.31 -11.31
C GLN A 404 19.75 -12.18 -11.67
N THR A 405 18.76 -12.29 -10.78
CA THR A 405 17.54 -13.06 -11.04
C THR A 405 16.78 -12.57 -12.26
N PHE A 406 16.63 -11.25 -12.43
CA PHE A 406 15.96 -10.71 -13.61
C PHE A 406 16.78 -10.88 -14.88
N SER A 407 18.11 -10.75 -14.81
CA SER A 407 19.01 -10.98 -15.94
C SER A 407 18.93 -12.44 -16.41
N ASP A 408 18.96 -13.39 -15.47
CA ASP A 408 18.83 -14.83 -15.75
C ASP A 408 17.44 -15.18 -16.30
N ALA A 409 16.38 -14.64 -15.70
CA ALA A 409 15.02 -14.85 -16.18
C ALA A 409 14.81 -14.25 -17.58
N LEU A 410 15.46 -13.12 -17.90
CA LEU A 410 15.38 -12.49 -19.22
C LEU A 410 16.03 -13.40 -20.25
N LYS A 411 17.23 -13.86 -19.95
CA LYS A 411 17.97 -14.83 -20.75
C LYS A 411 17.18 -16.11 -20.98
N SER A 412 16.43 -16.60 -19.99
CA SER A 412 15.63 -17.83 -20.11
C SER A 412 14.35 -17.70 -20.95
N GLN A 413 13.96 -16.47 -21.33
CA GLN A 413 12.85 -16.25 -22.27
C GLN A 413 13.23 -16.57 -23.73
N TRP A 414 14.51 -16.66 -24.04
CA TRP A 414 15.02 -16.93 -25.38
C TRP A 414 15.26 -18.42 -25.56
N ARG A 415 14.20 -19.15 -25.89
CA ARG A 415 14.21 -20.60 -26.09
C ARG A 415 13.38 -21.01 -27.31
N PRO A 416 13.62 -22.19 -27.90
CA PRO A 416 12.92 -22.63 -29.11
C PRO A 416 11.40 -22.66 -28.98
N GLU A 417 10.88 -22.93 -27.79
CA GLU A 417 9.44 -23.07 -27.51
C GLU A 417 8.71 -21.72 -27.53
N ASN A 418 9.43 -20.61 -27.36
CA ASN A 418 8.85 -19.28 -27.36
C ASN A 418 8.99 -18.64 -28.76
N ASP A 419 7.86 -18.16 -29.29
CA ASP A 419 7.86 -17.32 -30.49
C ASP A 419 8.56 -15.96 -30.22
N ASP A 420 8.98 -15.28 -31.28
CA ASP A 420 9.77 -14.06 -31.17
C ASP A 420 9.02 -12.92 -30.46
N ALA A 421 7.72 -12.77 -30.73
CA ALA A 421 6.91 -11.71 -30.12
C ALA A 421 6.78 -11.93 -28.61
N THR A 422 6.56 -13.17 -28.19
CA THR A 422 6.48 -13.56 -26.78
C THR A 422 7.82 -13.37 -26.07
N SER A 423 8.94 -13.82 -26.67
CA SER A 423 10.28 -13.61 -26.10
C SER A 423 10.62 -12.14 -25.93
N ARG A 424 10.31 -11.30 -26.93
CA ARG A 424 10.51 -9.85 -26.87
C ARG A 424 9.65 -9.19 -25.80
N ALA A 425 8.35 -9.48 -25.75
CA ALA A 425 7.44 -8.89 -24.77
C ALA A 425 7.87 -9.18 -23.32
N LYS A 426 8.22 -10.44 -23.02
CA LYS A 426 8.67 -10.84 -21.67
C LYS A 426 10.05 -10.25 -21.32
N SER A 427 10.96 -10.23 -22.29
CA SER A 427 12.29 -9.63 -22.08
C SER A 427 12.21 -8.11 -21.86
N ASP A 428 11.33 -7.41 -22.59
CA ASP A 428 11.09 -5.98 -22.41
C ASP A 428 10.53 -5.66 -21.01
N TRP A 429 9.62 -6.50 -20.50
CA TRP A 429 9.09 -6.34 -19.15
C TRP A 429 10.19 -6.50 -18.08
N LEU A 430 11.05 -7.52 -18.22
CA LEU A 430 12.18 -7.76 -17.32
C LEU A 430 13.24 -6.67 -17.40
N LEU A 431 13.55 -6.21 -18.62
CA LEU A 431 14.51 -5.14 -18.86
C LEU A 431 14.12 -3.84 -18.14
N ALA A 432 12.81 -3.53 -18.08
CA ALA A 432 12.31 -2.36 -17.35
C ALA A 432 12.58 -2.41 -15.82
N LEU A 433 12.72 -3.62 -15.25
CA LEU A 433 13.02 -3.83 -13.83
C LEU A 433 14.52 -3.86 -13.54
N LEU A 434 15.34 -4.15 -14.55
CA LEU A 434 16.80 -4.30 -14.46
C LEU A 434 17.57 -2.99 -14.36
N ASP A 435 16.95 -1.82 -14.55
CA ASP A 435 17.67 -0.54 -14.57
C ASP A 435 18.24 -0.18 -13.18
N PRO A 436 19.57 -0.29 -12.96
CA PRO A 436 20.17 -0.05 -11.67
C PRO A 436 20.24 1.44 -11.31
N ARG A 437 20.06 2.35 -12.30
CA ARG A 437 20.10 3.80 -12.08
C ARG A 437 19.00 4.27 -11.14
N GLY A 438 17.91 3.49 -11.06
CA GLY A 438 16.80 3.70 -10.15
C GLY A 438 17.10 3.54 -8.66
N TRP A 439 18.30 3.11 -8.30
CA TRP A 439 18.74 2.87 -6.92
C TRP A 439 19.83 3.84 -6.45
N THR A 440 20.20 4.79 -7.30
CA THR A 440 21.36 5.69 -7.09
C THR A 440 21.21 6.61 -5.90
N HIS A 441 19.98 6.91 -5.48
CA HIS A 441 19.69 7.67 -4.25
C HIS A 441 20.07 6.92 -2.96
N SER A 442 20.32 5.61 -3.04
CA SER A 442 20.75 4.78 -1.90
C SER A 442 22.28 4.75 -1.73
N LEU A 443 23.03 5.42 -2.62
CA LEU A 443 24.48 5.57 -2.52
C LEU A 443 24.80 6.83 -1.71
N HIS A 444 25.23 6.66 -0.45
CA HIS A 444 25.43 7.79 0.46
C HIS A 444 26.77 8.54 0.26
N ASP A 445 27.80 7.92 -0.33
CA ASP A 445 29.18 8.45 -0.28
C ASP A 445 29.97 8.46 -1.60
N GLU A 446 29.41 7.98 -2.72
CA GLU A 446 30.12 7.93 -4.02
C GLU A 446 29.70 9.08 -4.95
N PRO A 447 30.54 9.49 -5.92
CA PRO A 447 30.10 10.40 -6.99
C PRO A 447 28.98 9.74 -7.80
N ILE A 448 27.73 10.00 -7.39
CA ILE A 448 26.49 9.33 -7.79
C ILE A 448 26.39 9.10 -9.30
N LYS A 449 26.83 10.07 -10.12
CA LYS A 449 26.77 9.97 -11.58
C LYS A 449 27.74 8.93 -12.16
N GLY A 450 28.95 8.81 -11.62
CA GLY A 450 29.96 7.87 -12.12
C GLY A 450 29.59 6.42 -11.79
N THR A 451 29.16 6.17 -10.56
CA THR A 451 28.77 4.84 -10.08
C THR A 451 27.52 4.33 -10.76
N ALA A 452 26.50 5.20 -10.96
CA ALA A 452 25.27 4.85 -11.67
C ALA A 452 25.55 4.35 -13.09
N LEU A 453 26.39 5.07 -13.84
CA LEU A 453 26.75 4.73 -15.20
C LEU A 453 27.59 3.45 -15.26
N PHE A 454 28.48 3.25 -14.28
CA PHE A 454 29.27 2.02 -14.17
C PHE A 454 28.39 0.79 -13.86
N TRP A 455 27.44 0.89 -12.93
CA TRP A 455 26.50 -0.17 -12.61
C TRP A 455 25.63 -0.53 -13.81
N TYR A 456 25.08 0.48 -14.49
CA TYR A 456 24.30 0.27 -15.70
C TYR A 456 25.14 -0.36 -16.84
N GLY A 457 26.38 0.10 -17.01
CA GLY A 457 27.32 -0.48 -17.97
C GLY A 457 27.60 -1.97 -17.70
N ASN A 458 27.83 -2.36 -16.45
CA ASN A 458 28.03 -3.75 -16.07
C ASN A 458 26.78 -4.61 -16.30
N GLU A 459 25.59 -4.06 -16.03
CA GLU A 459 24.34 -4.78 -16.27
C GLU A 459 24.15 -5.06 -17.77
N ILE A 460 24.35 -4.06 -18.64
CA ILE A 460 24.29 -4.25 -20.09
C ILE A 460 25.38 -5.22 -20.56
N PHE A 461 26.59 -5.08 -20.02
CA PHE A 461 27.69 -5.99 -20.34
C PHE A 461 27.35 -7.44 -19.99
N SER A 462 26.62 -7.67 -18.88
CA SER A 462 26.14 -9.00 -18.51
C SER A 462 25.19 -9.59 -19.57
N LEU A 463 24.38 -8.75 -20.23
CA LEU A 463 23.44 -9.16 -21.28
C LEU A 463 24.14 -9.50 -22.60
N LEU A 464 25.35 -9.01 -22.86
CA LEU A 464 26.10 -9.38 -24.07
C LEU A 464 26.46 -10.88 -24.09
N GLY A 465 26.56 -11.51 -22.93
CA GLY A 465 26.72 -12.95 -22.80
C GLY A 465 25.42 -13.68 -23.14
N ALA A 466 25.31 -14.20 -24.37
CA ALA A 466 24.18 -15.03 -24.77
C ALA A 466 24.06 -16.29 -23.88
N PRO A 467 22.83 -16.77 -23.60
CA PRO A 467 22.62 -18.01 -22.87
C PRO A 467 23.38 -19.18 -23.51
N PRO A 468 23.98 -20.08 -22.72
CA PRO A 468 24.63 -21.27 -23.26
C PRO A 468 23.58 -22.20 -23.89
N GLY A 469 23.98 -22.94 -24.93
CA GLY A 469 23.11 -23.97 -25.54
C GLY A 469 22.02 -23.47 -26.49
N LEU A 470 21.96 -22.16 -26.80
CA LEU A 470 21.03 -21.64 -27.82
C LEU A 470 21.36 -22.16 -29.22
N THR A 471 20.31 -22.50 -29.98
CA THR A 471 20.43 -22.71 -31.43
C THR A 471 20.83 -21.41 -32.13
N SER A 472 21.39 -21.52 -33.33
CA SER A 472 21.82 -20.37 -34.13
C SER A 472 20.67 -19.38 -34.37
N GLU A 473 19.46 -19.88 -34.63
CA GLU A 473 18.27 -19.07 -34.88
C GLU A 473 17.84 -18.30 -33.64
N VAL A 474 17.75 -18.97 -32.48
CA VAL A 474 17.37 -18.31 -31.22
C VAL A 474 18.42 -17.28 -30.81
N ARG A 475 19.70 -17.61 -30.98
CA ARG A 475 20.81 -16.68 -30.72
C ARG A 475 20.73 -15.44 -31.59
N GLN A 476 20.41 -15.59 -32.87
CA GLN A 476 20.23 -14.45 -33.77
C GLN A 476 19.07 -13.56 -33.32
N ARG A 477 17.91 -14.15 -32.99
CA ARG A 477 16.75 -13.39 -32.47
C ARG A 477 17.09 -12.62 -31.19
N TYR A 478 17.81 -13.25 -30.26
CA TYR A 478 18.27 -12.61 -29.02
C TYR A 478 19.14 -11.38 -29.29
N PHE A 479 20.18 -11.53 -30.13
CA PHE A 479 21.07 -10.41 -30.43
C PHE A 479 20.41 -9.31 -31.24
N MET A 480 19.45 -9.64 -32.12
CA MET A 480 18.63 -8.62 -32.81
C MET A 480 17.80 -7.81 -31.81
N TRP A 481 17.14 -8.47 -30.86
CA TRP A 481 16.41 -7.76 -29.81
C TRP A 481 17.34 -6.90 -28.94
N LEU A 482 18.49 -7.44 -28.53
CA LEU A 482 19.47 -6.72 -27.70
C LEU A 482 20.00 -5.48 -28.42
N ASP A 483 20.29 -5.60 -29.72
CA ASP A 483 20.74 -4.50 -30.56
C ASP A 483 19.68 -3.39 -30.69
N GLU A 484 18.45 -3.76 -31.04
CA GLU A 484 17.34 -2.83 -31.25
C GLU A 484 16.89 -2.14 -29.95
N ARG A 485 16.84 -2.88 -28.83
CA ARG A 485 16.23 -2.41 -27.57
C ARG A 485 17.23 -1.83 -26.58
N VAL A 486 18.47 -2.29 -26.60
CA VAL A 486 19.48 -1.88 -25.62
C VAL A 486 20.61 -1.10 -26.30
N LEU A 487 21.32 -1.70 -27.26
CA LEU A 487 22.56 -1.13 -27.78
C LEU A 487 22.35 0.12 -28.65
N THR A 488 21.37 0.09 -29.56
CA THR A 488 21.05 1.26 -30.42
C THR A 488 20.67 2.46 -29.57
N ARG A 489 19.76 2.26 -28.60
CA ARG A 489 19.34 3.31 -27.66
C ARG A 489 20.48 3.80 -26.79
N LEU A 490 21.34 2.90 -26.30
CA LEU A 490 22.51 3.29 -25.52
C LEU A 490 23.47 4.17 -26.33
N GLY A 491 23.68 3.84 -27.61
CA GLY A 491 24.51 4.64 -28.51
C GLY A 491 23.96 6.05 -28.72
N GLU A 492 22.64 6.23 -28.72
CA GLU A 492 21.96 7.52 -28.83
C GLU A 492 21.95 8.32 -27.52
N GLU A 493 21.61 7.66 -26.40
CA GLU A 493 21.42 8.30 -25.10
C GLU A 493 22.73 8.53 -24.33
N SER A 494 23.74 7.66 -24.50
CA SER A 494 24.99 7.68 -23.75
C SER A 494 26.18 7.14 -24.57
N PRO A 495 26.68 7.89 -25.57
CA PRO A 495 27.74 7.46 -26.47
C PRO A 495 29.04 7.02 -25.78
N ASP A 496 29.42 7.70 -24.68
CA ASP A 496 30.63 7.37 -23.91
C ASP A 496 30.52 6.00 -23.24
N LEU A 497 29.36 5.67 -22.68
CA LEU A 497 29.10 4.37 -22.06
C LEU A 497 29.08 3.26 -23.12
N PHE A 498 28.45 3.52 -24.26
CA PHE A 498 28.47 2.59 -25.40
C PHE A 498 29.90 2.29 -25.86
N LYS A 499 30.75 3.31 -25.99
CA LYS A 499 32.17 3.14 -26.32
C LYS A 499 32.91 2.32 -25.27
N TRP A 500 32.68 2.58 -23.98
CA TRP A 500 33.28 1.82 -22.88
C TRP A 500 32.91 0.33 -22.95
N ILE A 501 31.65 0.01 -23.24
CA ILE A 501 31.19 -1.39 -23.42
C ILE A 501 31.89 -2.05 -24.61
N ILE A 502 32.05 -1.35 -25.74
CA ILE A 502 32.78 -1.86 -26.91
C ILE A 502 34.23 -2.18 -26.53
N ASP A 503 34.91 -1.26 -25.85
CA ASP A 503 36.32 -1.44 -25.50
C ASP A 503 36.49 -2.60 -24.50
N LYS A 504 35.59 -2.74 -23.51
CA LYS A 504 35.55 -3.90 -22.61
C LYS A 504 35.29 -5.22 -23.33
N THR A 505 34.41 -5.22 -24.32
CA THR A 505 34.11 -6.42 -25.12
C THR A 505 35.32 -6.85 -25.95
N LYS A 506 36.05 -5.89 -26.55
CA LYS A 506 37.31 -6.18 -27.26
C LYS A 506 38.37 -6.77 -26.35
N GLU A 507 38.53 -6.22 -25.14
CA GLU A 507 39.46 -6.75 -24.13
C GLU A 507 39.13 -8.20 -23.78
N LEU A 508 37.85 -8.52 -23.56
CA LEU A 508 37.41 -9.88 -23.25
C LEU A 508 37.68 -10.85 -24.41
N ILE A 509 37.37 -10.46 -25.65
CA ILE A 509 37.63 -11.30 -26.84
C ILE A 509 39.13 -11.56 -27.00
N ALA A 510 39.97 -10.55 -26.79
CA ALA A 510 41.43 -10.71 -26.84
C ALA A 510 41.92 -11.69 -25.77
N GLN A 511 41.44 -11.57 -24.53
CA GLN A 511 41.78 -12.49 -23.43
C GLN A 511 41.37 -13.94 -23.71
N VAL A 512 40.17 -14.16 -24.28
CA VAL A 512 39.70 -15.50 -24.65
C VAL A 512 40.58 -16.08 -25.76
N ALA A 513 40.86 -15.31 -26.81
CA ALA A 513 41.75 -15.73 -27.90
C ALA A 513 43.16 -16.09 -27.41
N ASP A 514 43.75 -15.29 -26.52
CA ASP A 514 45.06 -15.58 -25.92
C ASP A 514 45.03 -16.83 -25.03
N SER A 515 43.93 -17.07 -24.32
CA SER A 515 43.76 -18.25 -23.46
C SER A 515 43.55 -19.56 -24.22
N ASP A 516 42.90 -19.51 -25.39
CA ASP A 516 42.74 -20.66 -26.29
C ASP A 516 44.05 -20.97 -27.01
N LEU A 517 44.81 -19.94 -27.42
CA LEU A 517 46.16 -20.08 -27.98
C LEU A 517 47.19 -20.65 -26.98
N ALA A 518 47.00 -20.40 -25.67
CA ALA A 518 47.85 -20.96 -24.62
C ALA A 518 47.49 -22.42 -24.23
N ARG A 519 46.32 -22.91 -24.68
CA ARG A 519 45.84 -24.28 -24.44
C ARG A 519 46.00 -25.20 -25.66
N SER A 520 46.24 -24.65 -26.85
CA SER A 520 46.68 -25.35 -28.07
C SER A 520 48.18 -25.49 -28.12
#